data_AF-A0A8X6FHB0-F1
#
_entry.id   AF-A0A8X6FHB0-F1
#
_cell.length_a   1.000
_cell.length_b   1.000
_cell.length_c   1.000
_cell.angle_alpha   90.00
_cell.angle_beta   90.00
_cell.angle_gamma   90.00
#
_symmetry.space_group_name_H-M   'P 1'
#
loop_
_entity.id
_entity.type
_entity.pdbx_description
1 polymer ?
#
loop_
_entity_poly.entity_id
_entity_poly.type
_entity_poly.pdbx_seq_one_letter_code
_entity_poly.pdbx_strand_id
1 'polypeptide(L)'
;MSPENYPRRRDGSEYYSKRKKPFIKDPLSGAERYARDKDGNQLYPNSEKPFARNKHNEEYYARDVQGNEWYPLQHGKSVIIQDTNGRFYLAKRSDGRERYPRDAKGNEYYLQKDGKPLLLRKANGEYYLARNRKGYKFIPWNLLAAFANDNEPFLFTKDVLGNNVYVRQSELPQKLSAL
;
A
#
# COMPACT_ATOMS: atom_id res chain seq x y z
N MET A 1 21.15 -9.99 -27.47
CA MET A 1 19.90 -9.65 -26.74
C MET A 1 19.84 -8.14 -26.65
N SER A 2 18.84 -7.48 -27.25
CA SER A 2 18.72 -6.02 -27.15
C SER A 2 18.57 -5.65 -25.66
N PRO A 3 19.31 -4.65 -25.14
CA PRO A 3 19.25 -4.23 -23.74
C PRO A 3 17.89 -3.62 -23.32
N GLU A 4 16.94 -3.54 -24.25
CA GLU A 4 15.67 -2.83 -24.14
C GLU A 4 14.51 -3.70 -23.64
N ASN A 5 14.71 -4.99 -23.39
CA ASN A 5 13.65 -5.90 -22.95
C ASN A 5 14.06 -6.84 -21.83
N TYR A 6 13.11 -7.13 -20.95
CA TYR A 6 13.28 -8.14 -19.93
C TYR A 6 13.40 -9.51 -20.58
N PRO A 7 14.24 -10.39 -20.02
CA PRO A 7 14.14 -11.82 -20.30
C PRO A 7 12.71 -12.32 -20.07
N ARG A 8 12.25 -13.23 -20.93
CA ARG A 8 10.92 -13.83 -20.86
C ARG A 8 11.00 -15.34 -20.67
N ARG A 9 10.04 -15.88 -19.93
CA ARG A 9 9.78 -17.31 -19.80
C ARG A 9 8.90 -17.80 -20.95
N ARG A 10 8.76 -19.12 -21.09
CA ARG A 10 7.93 -19.76 -22.13
C ARG A 10 6.45 -19.38 -22.03
N ASP A 11 5.97 -19.09 -20.82
CA ASP A 11 4.60 -18.65 -20.54
C ASP A 11 4.35 -17.16 -20.86
N GLY A 12 5.35 -16.45 -21.39
CA GLY A 12 5.27 -15.02 -21.72
C GLY A 12 5.62 -14.07 -20.58
N SER A 13 5.74 -14.56 -19.33
CA SER A 13 6.10 -13.71 -18.19
C SER A 13 7.54 -13.19 -18.30
N GLU A 14 7.73 -11.91 -17.95
CA GLU A 14 9.02 -11.25 -17.83
C GLU A 14 9.64 -11.49 -16.45
N TYR A 15 10.96 -11.45 -16.35
CA TYR A 15 11.65 -11.56 -15.06
C TYR A 15 12.90 -10.69 -14.95
N TYR A 16 13.23 -10.34 -13.71
CA TYR A 16 14.44 -9.61 -13.37
C TYR A 16 15.67 -10.50 -13.47
N SER A 17 16.66 -10.10 -14.27
CA SER A 17 17.95 -10.79 -14.34
C SER A 17 18.78 -10.46 -13.10
N LYS A 18 19.36 -11.47 -12.45
CA LYS A 18 20.23 -11.31 -11.27
C LYS A 18 21.50 -10.47 -11.52
N ARG A 19 21.91 -10.30 -12.78
CA ARG A 19 23.18 -9.65 -13.15
C ARG A 19 23.03 -8.23 -13.72
N LYS A 20 21.80 -7.70 -13.80
CA LYS A 20 21.52 -6.41 -14.45
C LYS A 20 20.77 -5.48 -13.50
N LYS A 21 20.80 -4.18 -13.80
CA LYS A 21 19.91 -3.21 -13.16
C LYS A 21 18.46 -3.69 -13.29
N PRO A 22 17.67 -3.62 -12.22
CA PRO A 22 16.34 -4.20 -12.21
C PRO A 22 15.42 -3.52 -13.22
N PHE A 23 15.57 -2.22 -13.47
CA PHE A 23 14.68 -1.49 -14.36
C PHE A 23 15.23 -1.33 -15.78
N ILE A 24 14.32 -1.46 -16.74
CA ILE A 24 14.58 -1.15 -18.15
C ILE A 24 13.94 0.18 -18.46
N LYS A 25 14.68 1.07 -19.13
CA LYS A 25 14.13 2.33 -19.63
C LYS A 25 13.45 2.11 -20.96
N ASP A 26 12.21 2.56 -21.05
CA ASP A 26 11.47 2.66 -22.30
C ASP A 26 12.09 3.78 -23.15
N PRO A 27 12.55 3.49 -24.37
CA PRO A 27 13.27 4.46 -25.20
C PRO A 27 12.40 5.61 -25.71
N LEU A 28 11.08 5.44 -25.76
CA LEU A 28 10.16 6.48 -26.23
C LEU A 28 9.78 7.45 -25.12
N SER A 29 9.43 6.92 -23.95
CA SER A 29 8.99 7.72 -22.81
C SER A 29 10.14 8.17 -21.91
N GLY A 30 11.27 7.47 -21.92
CA GLY A 30 12.38 7.66 -20.98
C GLY A 30 12.10 7.13 -19.57
N ALA A 31 10.89 6.61 -19.32
CA ALA A 31 10.50 6.04 -18.03
C ALA A 31 11.08 4.64 -17.86
N GLU A 32 11.45 4.29 -16.64
CA GLU A 32 11.67 2.90 -16.27
C GLU A 32 10.35 2.13 -16.35
N ARG A 33 10.42 0.80 -16.53
CA ARG A 33 9.26 -0.08 -16.51
C ARG A 33 9.50 -1.27 -15.59
N TYR A 34 8.43 -1.80 -15.00
CA TYR A 34 8.44 -3.07 -14.29
C TYR A 34 8.40 -4.26 -15.26
N ALA A 35 8.90 -5.41 -14.82
CA ALA A 35 8.63 -6.68 -15.47
C ALA A 35 7.14 -7.02 -15.30
N ARG A 36 6.55 -7.76 -16.22
CA ARG A 36 5.15 -8.22 -16.14
C ARG A 36 5.01 -9.73 -16.04
N ASP A 37 4.01 -10.20 -15.30
CA ASP A 37 3.61 -11.61 -15.34
C ASP A 37 2.83 -11.94 -16.64
N LYS A 38 2.43 -13.22 -16.78
CA LYS A 38 1.68 -13.70 -17.94
C LYS A 38 0.29 -13.07 -18.10
N ASP A 39 -0.27 -12.52 -17.02
CA ASP A 39 -1.60 -11.90 -16.98
C ASP A 39 -1.49 -10.37 -17.16
N GLY A 40 -0.28 -9.83 -17.27
CA GLY A 40 0.01 -8.42 -17.52
C GLY A 40 0.26 -7.59 -16.26
N ASN A 41 0.27 -8.19 -15.06
CA ASN A 41 0.51 -7.46 -13.82
C ASN A 41 2.00 -7.13 -13.66
N GLN A 42 2.29 -5.93 -13.16
CA GLN A 42 3.65 -5.47 -12.95
C GLN A 42 4.26 -6.03 -11.67
N LEU A 43 5.44 -6.62 -11.77
CA LEU A 43 6.15 -7.27 -10.69
C LEU A 43 7.17 -6.32 -10.06
N TYR A 44 7.34 -6.38 -8.75
CA TYR A 44 8.46 -5.69 -8.10
C TYR A 44 9.75 -6.52 -8.21
N PRO A 45 10.92 -5.88 -8.38
CA PRO A 45 12.19 -6.56 -8.20
C PRO A 45 12.40 -6.92 -6.73
N ASN A 46 13.13 -8.00 -6.50
CA ASN A 46 13.64 -8.30 -5.16
C ASN A 46 14.89 -7.43 -4.88
N SER A 47 14.67 -6.17 -4.53
CA SER A 47 15.71 -5.19 -4.22
C SER A 47 15.27 -4.25 -3.10
N GLU A 48 16.23 -3.64 -2.40
CA GLU A 48 15.96 -2.63 -1.36
C GLU A 48 15.23 -1.40 -1.90
N LYS A 49 15.53 -1.00 -3.15
CA LYS A 49 14.83 0.05 -3.88
C LYS A 49 13.94 -0.60 -4.93
N PRO A 50 12.68 -0.91 -4.60
CA PRO A 50 11.80 -1.65 -5.50
C PRO A 50 11.10 -0.75 -6.52
N PHE A 51 11.29 0.57 -6.49
CA PHE A 51 10.51 1.50 -7.30
C PHE A 51 11.18 1.83 -8.63
N ALA A 52 10.42 1.66 -9.71
CA ALA A 52 10.73 2.25 -11.00
C ALA A 52 10.47 3.76 -10.98
N ARG A 53 11.12 4.48 -11.90
CA ARG A 53 11.01 5.94 -12.04
C ARG A 53 10.48 6.39 -13.38
N ASN A 54 9.67 7.45 -13.37
CA ASN A 54 9.21 8.07 -14.61
C ASN A 54 10.33 8.92 -15.26
N LYS A 55 10.00 9.59 -16.38
CA LYS A 55 10.94 10.45 -17.12
C LYS A 55 11.45 11.67 -16.33
N HIS A 56 10.73 12.05 -15.27
CA HIS A 56 11.10 13.13 -14.34
C HIS A 56 11.85 12.60 -13.11
N ASN A 57 12.24 11.31 -13.13
CA ASN A 57 12.94 10.63 -12.04
C ASN A 57 12.09 10.50 -10.76
N GLU A 58 10.75 10.57 -10.88
CA GLU A 58 9.82 10.35 -9.77
C GLU A 58 9.48 8.86 -9.66
N GLU A 59 9.54 8.33 -8.44
CA GLU A 59 9.22 6.93 -8.16
C GLU A 59 7.70 6.68 -8.26
N TYR A 60 7.31 5.51 -8.75
CA TYR A 60 5.89 5.13 -8.87
C TYR A 60 5.65 3.65 -8.57
N TYR A 61 4.45 3.32 -8.11
CA TYR A 61 4.08 1.95 -7.76
C TYR A 61 3.80 1.08 -8.99
N ALA A 62 4.11 -0.20 -8.88
CA ALA A 62 3.66 -1.22 -9.82
C ALA A 62 2.13 -1.34 -9.81
N ARG A 63 1.57 -1.70 -10.98
CA ARG A 63 0.14 -1.81 -11.24
C ARG A 63 -0.26 -3.21 -11.70
N ASP A 64 -1.44 -3.65 -11.30
CA ASP A 64 -2.10 -4.80 -11.89
C ASP A 64 -2.66 -4.49 -13.30
N VAL A 65 -3.16 -5.52 -13.98
CA VAL A 65 -3.76 -5.40 -15.32
C VAL A 65 -4.99 -4.48 -15.37
N GLN A 66 -5.65 -4.27 -14.23
CA GLN A 66 -6.80 -3.37 -14.10
C GLN A 66 -6.37 -1.93 -13.81
N GLY A 67 -5.07 -1.68 -13.63
CA GLY A 67 -4.52 -0.36 -13.33
C GLY A 67 -4.51 0.00 -11.84
N ASN A 68 -4.80 -0.94 -10.94
CA ASN A 68 -4.65 -0.69 -9.50
C ASN A 68 -3.18 -0.78 -9.11
N GLU A 69 -2.71 0.23 -8.38
CA GLU A 69 -1.39 0.22 -7.77
C GLU A 69 -1.39 -0.63 -6.50
N TRP A 70 -0.23 -1.24 -6.24
CA TRP A 70 0.02 -2.01 -5.03
C TRP A 70 1.36 -1.65 -4.39
N TYR A 71 1.45 -1.84 -3.07
CA TYR A 71 2.70 -1.62 -2.36
C TYR A 71 3.60 -2.86 -2.49
N PRO A 72 4.92 -2.70 -2.66
CA PRO A 72 5.84 -3.81 -2.44
C PRO A 72 5.88 -4.13 -0.94
N LEU A 73 6.13 -5.40 -0.62
CA LEU A 73 6.23 -5.87 0.76
C LEU A 73 7.70 -6.17 1.08
N GLN A 74 8.23 -5.56 2.14
CA GLN A 74 9.55 -5.87 2.69
C GLN A 74 9.44 -6.00 4.21
N HIS A 75 10.10 -7.01 4.77
CA HIS A 75 10.04 -7.31 6.22
C HIS A 75 8.61 -7.33 6.80
N GLY A 76 7.67 -7.80 5.98
CA GLY A 76 6.26 -7.92 6.34
C GLY A 76 5.46 -6.62 6.39
N LYS A 77 6.00 -5.50 5.89
CA LYS A 77 5.31 -4.20 5.79
C LYS A 77 5.38 -3.64 4.38
N SER A 78 4.42 -2.80 4.02
CA SER A 78 4.45 -2.07 2.74
C SER A 78 5.60 -1.08 2.73
N VAL A 79 6.39 -1.05 1.66
CA VAL A 79 7.36 0.03 1.42
C VAL A 79 6.62 1.19 0.76
N ILE A 80 6.85 2.40 1.28
CA ILE A 80 6.13 3.60 0.87
C ILE A 80 7.09 4.53 0.14
N ILE A 81 6.67 5.07 -0.98
CA ILE A 81 7.35 6.17 -1.65
C ILE A 81 7.13 7.44 -0.81
N GLN A 82 8.22 8.08 -0.41
CA GLN A 82 8.22 9.32 0.35
C GLN A 82 9.21 10.29 -0.27
N ASP A 83 8.82 11.55 -0.48
CA ASP A 83 9.76 12.58 -0.94
C ASP A 83 10.62 13.13 0.21
N THR A 84 11.60 13.96 -0.15
CA THR A 84 12.52 14.61 0.79
C THR A 84 11.83 15.55 1.78
N ASN A 85 10.60 15.99 1.50
CA ASN A 85 9.79 16.82 2.39
C ASN A 85 8.88 15.97 3.31
N GLY A 86 9.05 14.66 3.30
CA GLY A 86 8.30 13.72 4.10
C GLY A 86 6.87 13.48 3.60
N ARG A 87 6.52 13.89 2.38
CA ARG A 87 5.19 13.60 1.80
C ARG A 87 5.15 12.15 1.35
N PHE A 88 4.12 11.43 1.81
CA PHE A 88 3.83 10.08 1.34
C PHE A 88 3.08 10.11 0.01
N TYR A 89 3.48 9.21 -0.89
CA TYR A 89 2.71 8.87 -2.08
C TYR A 89 1.99 7.56 -1.79
N LEU A 90 0.67 7.56 -1.85
CA LEU A 90 -0.13 6.38 -1.58
C LEU A 90 -0.47 5.67 -2.89
N ALA A 91 -0.49 4.34 -2.86
CA ALA A 91 -0.98 3.56 -3.97
C ALA A 91 -2.46 3.92 -4.23
N LYS A 92 -2.83 3.97 -5.49
CA LYS A 92 -4.19 4.29 -5.95
C LYS A 92 -4.85 3.10 -6.62
N ARG A 93 -6.17 3.03 -6.52
CA ARG A 93 -6.99 2.16 -7.35
C ARG A 93 -7.09 2.73 -8.77
N SER A 94 -7.60 1.94 -9.70
CA SER A 94 -7.86 2.37 -11.07
C SER A 94 -8.83 3.55 -11.16
N ASP A 95 -9.71 3.73 -10.17
CA ASP A 95 -10.60 4.90 -10.01
C ASP A 95 -9.91 6.14 -9.41
N GLY A 96 -8.59 6.08 -9.19
CA GLY A 96 -7.78 7.16 -8.64
C GLY A 96 -7.82 7.29 -7.11
N ARG A 97 -8.65 6.50 -6.40
CA ARG A 97 -8.75 6.59 -4.94
C ARG A 97 -7.54 5.95 -4.26
N GLU A 98 -7.00 6.68 -3.30
CA GLU A 98 -5.88 6.23 -2.47
C GLU A 98 -6.31 5.13 -1.50
N ARG A 99 -5.36 4.28 -1.11
CA ARG A 99 -5.56 3.18 -0.16
C ARG A 99 -4.44 3.14 0.86
N TYR A 100 -4.77 2.73 2.07
CA TYR A 100 -3.76 2.51 3.10
C TYR A 100 -2.80 1.38 2.75
N PRO A 101 -1.55 1.48 3.21
CA PRO A 101 -0.61 0.37 3.17
C PRO A 101 -1.08 -0.79 4.04
N ARG A 102 -0.55 -1.99 3.75
CA ARG A 102 -0.90 -3.24 4.43
C ARG A 102 0.32 -4.00 4.91
N ASP A 103 0.16 -4.71 6.03
CA ASP A 103 1.14 -5.69 6.49
C ASP A 103 1.01 -7.01 5.71
N ALA A 104 1.93 -7.95 5.95
CA ALA A 104 1.91 -9.29 5.36
C ALA A 104 0.64 -10.10 5.69
N LYS A 105 -0.07 -9.74 6.77
CA LYS A 105 -1.31 -10.40 7.19
C LYS A 105 -2.53 -9.78 6.51
N GLY A 106 -2.35 -8.71 5.73
CA GLY A 106 -3.42 -7.99 5.03
C GLY A 106 -4.12 -6.94 5.88
N ASN A 107 -3.57 -6.57 7.03
CA ASN A 107 -4.13 -5.49 7.85
C ASN A 107 -3.64 -4.13 7.34
N GLU A 108 -4.58 -3.22 7.08
CA GLU A 108 -4.27 -1.84 6.78
C GLU A 108 -3.79 -1.12 8.05
N TYR A 109 -2.91 -0.14 7.88
CA TYR A 109 -2.38 0.68 8.97
C TYR A 109 -2.21 2.14 8.55
N TYR A 110 -2.16 3.02 9.55
CA TYR A 110 -2.00 4.45 9.32
C TYR A 110 -0.53 4.81 9.12
N LEU A 111 -0.24 5.64 8.13
CA LEU A 111 1.02 6.39 8.13
C LEU A 111 0.86 7.61 9.04
N GLN A 112 1.96 8.08 9.63
CA GLN A 112 1.95 9.27 10.46
C GLN A 112 2.81 10.38 9.87
N LYS A 113 2.30 11.61 9.97
CA LYS A 113 3.05 12.83 9.73
C LYS A 113 2.86 13.75 10.93
N ASP A 114 3.97 14.22 11.51
CA ASP A 114 3.96 15.10 12.68
C ASP A 114 3.14 14.53 13.86
N GLY A 115 3.29 13.22 14.11
CA GLY A 115 2.58 12.49 15.16
C GLY A 115 1.08 12.27 14.92
N LYS A 116 0.55 12.71 13.76
CA LYS A 116 -0.86 12.56 13.40
C LYS A 116 -1.03 11.53 12.29
N PRO A 117 -2.06 10.67 12.36
CA PRO A 117 -2.34 9.71 11.31
C PRO A 117 -2.79 10.44 10.04
N LEU A 118 -2.32 9.96 8.90
CA LEU A 118 -2.79 10.39 7.59
C LEU A 118 -4.19 9.82 7.36
N LEU A 119 -5.16 10.71 7.18
CA LEU A 119 -6.57 10.35 7.04
C LEU A 119 -6.99 10.39 5.57
N LEU A 120 -7.44 9.25 5.05
CA LEU A 120 -8.02 9.15 3.72
C LEU A 120 -9.50 9.46 3.77
N ARG A 121 -10.03 10.02 2.67
CA ARG A 121 -11.45 10.28 2.49
C ARG A 121 -12.02 9.49 1.33
N LYS A 122 -13.26 9.06 1.49
CA LYS A 122 -14.10 8.53 0.42
C LYS A 122 -14.64 9.70 -0.42
N ALA A 123 -15.25 9.38 -1.56
CA ALA A 123 -15.86 10.37 -2.44
C ALA A 123 -16.99 11.18 -1.78
N ASN A 124 -17.73 10.58 -0.83
CA ASN A 124 -18.78 11.26 -0.06
C ASN A 124 -18.24 12.12 1.09
N GLY A 125 -16.92 12.31 1.21
CA GLY A 125 -16.29 13.10 2.25
C GLY A 125 -16.05 12.35 3.58
N GLU A 126 -16.63 11.17 3.78
CA GLU A 126 -16.38 10.36 4.97
C GLU A 126 -14.93 9.88 5.05
N TYR A 127 -14.47 9.58 6.27
CA TYR A 127 -13.18 8.91 6.45
C TYR A 127 -13.21 7.48 5.88
N TYR A 128 -12.20 7.16 5.08
CA TYR A 128 -11.84 5.78 4.81
C TYR A 128 -11.00 5.31 6.00
N LEU A 129 -11.54 4.43 6.84
CA LEU A 129 -10.81 3.88 7.99
C LEU A 129 -9.95 2.69 7.56
N ALA A 130 -8.76 2.58 8.14
CA ALA A 130 -7.95 1.37 8.00
C ALA A 130 -8.72 0.20 8.61
N ARG A 131 -8.49 -1.00 8.09
CA ARG A 131 -9.16 -2.22 8.57
C ARG A 131 -8.21 -3.40 8.59
N ASN A 132 -8.48 -4.34 9.49
CA ASN A 132 -7.78 -5.62 9.46
C ASN A 132 -8.24 -6.49 8.28
N ARG A 133 -7.57 -7.64 8.08
CA ARG A 133 -7.93 -8.60 7.03
C ARG A 133 -9.37 -9.15 7.10
N LYS A 134 -10.01 -9.07 8.29
CA LYS A 134 -11.39 -9.51 8.53
C LYS A 134 -12.42 -8.40 8.30
N GLY A 135 -11.96 -7.16 8.03
CA GLY A 135 -12.82 -6.01 7.78
C GLY A 135 -13.14 -5.14 8.99
N TYR A 136 -12.64 -5.46 10.19
CA TYR A 136 -12.85 -4.62 11.38
C TYR A 136 -12.14 -3.30 11.24
N LYS A 137 -12.83 -2.21 11.53
CA LYS A 137 -12.31 -0.86 11.32
C LYS A 137 -11.42 -0.46 12.48
N PHE A 138 -10.29 0.11 12.16
CA PHE A 138 -9.39 0.79 13.08
C PHE A 138 -9.73 2.28 13.07
N ILE A 139 -10.17 2.79 14.22
CA ILE A 139 -10.42 4.21 14.42
C ILE A 139 -9.16 4.79 15.08
N PRO A 140 -8.47 5.75 14.45
CA PRO A 140 -7.29 6.33 15.05
C PRO A 140 -7.68 7.24 16.23
N TRP A 141 -6.77 7.39 17.18
CA TRP A 141 -7.03 8.15 18.42
C TRP A 141 -7.60 9.55 18.21
N ASN A 142 -7.16 10.27 17.17
CA ASN A 142 -7.60 11.63 16.87
C ASN A 142 -9.00 11.70 16.26
N LEU A 143 -9.58 10.57 15.86
CA LEU A 143 -10.96 10.47 15.39
C LEU A 143 -11.89 9.86 16.43
N LEU A 144 -11.38 9.30 17.54
CA LEU A 144 -12.22 8.55 18.48
C LEU A 144 -13.45 9.34 18.94
N ALA A 145 -13.29 10.62 19.30
CA ALA A 145 -14.41 11.47 19.72
C ALA A 145 -15.51 11.63 18.66
N ALA A 146 -15.19 11.55 17.37
CA ALA A 146 -16.17 11.64 16.28
C ALA A 146 -16.94 10.32 16.06
N PHE A 147 -16.43 9.20 16.59
CA PHE A 147 -17.04 7.88 16.47
C PHE A 147 -17.64 7.37 17.77
N ALA A 148 -17.21 7.93 18.90
CA ALA A 148 -17.69 7.59 20.23
C ALA A 148 -19.14 8.01 20.39
N ASN A 149 -19.93 7.12 20.98
CA ASN A 149 -21.25 7.40 21.52
C ASN A 149 -21.34 6.69 22.86
N ASP A 150 -22.19 7.19 23.77
CA ASP A 150 -22.22 6.74 25.18
C ASP A 150 -22.57 5.25 25.35
N ASN A 151 -23.06 4.58 24.30
CA ASN A 151 -23.56 3.21 24.35
C ASN A 151 -22.65 2.18 23.68
N GLU A 152 -21.51 2.57 23.12
CA GLU A 152 -20.64 1.66 22.38
C GLU A 152 -19.20 1.65 22.92
N PRO A 153 -18.76 0.55 23.57
CA PRO A 153 -17.39 0.44 24.02
C PRO A 153 -16.41 0.20 22.86
N PHE A 154 -15.20 0.74 23.04
CA PHE A 154 -14.09 0.60 22.11
C PHE A 154 -12.94 -0.14 22.78
N LEU A 155 -12.38 -1.12 22.06
CA LEU A 155 -11.15 -1.79 22.50
C LEU A 155 -9.94 -1.06 21.93
N PHE A 156 -8.99 -0.75 22.82
CA PHE A 156 -7.69 -0.20 22.45
C PHE A 156 -6.78 -1.28 21.85
N THR A 157 -6.07 -0.94 20.79
CA THR A 157 -5.02 -1.78 20.21
C THR A 157 -3.97 -0.94 19.48
N LYS A 158 -3.00 -1.61 18.86
CA LYS A 158 -1.97 -0.98 18.04
C LYS A 158 -1.94 -1.59 16.64
N ASP A 159 -1.74 -0.74 15.64
CA ASP A 159 -1.43 -1.23 14.29
C ASP A 159 0.04 -1.69 14.18
N VAL A 160 0.45 -2.16 12.99
CA VAL A 160 1.80 -2.73 12.77
C VAL A 160 2.94 -1.71 12.92
N LEU A 161 2.62 -0.41 12.95
CA LEU A 161 3.59 0.67 13.22
C LEU A 161 3.56 1.11 14.69
N GLY A 162 2.70 0.51 15.51
CA GLY A 162 2.56 0.85 16.92
C GLY A 162 1.61 2.03 17.18
N ASN A 163 0.89 2.48 16.16
CA ASN A 163 -0.08 3.58 16.28
C ASN A 163 -1.26 3.14 17.14
N ASN A 164 -1.71 4.02 18.02
CA ASN A 164 -2.89 3.78 18.85
C ASN A 164 -4.15 3.84 17.99
N VAL A 165 -4.89 2.73 17.96
CA VAL A 165 -6.15 2.59 17.23
C VAL A 165 -7.19 1.88 18.10
N TYR A 166 -8.45 2.08 17.75
CA TYR A 166 -9.59 1.59 18.49
C TYR A 166 -10.50 0.78 17.57
N VAL A 167 -11.09 -0.29 18.11
CA VAL A 167 -12.07 -1.12 17.39
C VAL A 167 -13.35 -1.12 18.19
N ARG A 168 -14.49 -0.98 17.51
CA ARG A 168 -15.81 -1.12 18.15
C ARG A 168 -16.00 -2.54 18.65
N GLN A 169 -16.34 -2.72 19.92
CA GLN A 169 -16.54 -4.06 20.50
C GLN A 169 -17.69 -4.80 19.82
N SER A 170 -18.71 -4.07 19.34
CA SER A 170 -19.84 -4.60 18.55
C SER A 170 -19.42 -5.22 17.22
N GLU A 171 -18.31 -4.77 16.62
CA GLU A 171 -17.76 -5.35 15.38
C GLU A 171 -16.97 -6.65 15.63
N LEU A 172 -16.74 -7.00 16.90
CA LEU A 172 -15.98 -8.19 17.27
C LEU A 172 -16.89 -9.41 17.50
N PRO A 173 -16.42 -10.63 17.19
CA PRO A 173 -17.13 -11.85 17.54
C PRO A 173 -17.29 -11.96 19.07
N GLN A 174 -18.43 -12.47 19.55
CA GLN A 174 -18.75 -12.59 20.99
C GLN A 174 -17.68 -13.30 21.84
N LYS A 175 -16.82 -14.14 21.24
CA LYS A 175 -15.69 -14.77 21.95
C LYS A 175 -14.54 -13.82 22.32
N LEU A 176 -14.51 -12.60 21.78
CA LEU A 176 -13.49 -11.58 22.05
C LEU A 176 -14.03 -10.39 22.85
N SER A 177 -15.34 -10.34 23.13
CA SER A 177 -15.99 -9.26 23.86
C SER A 177 -16.02 -9.48 25.37
N ALA A 178 -15.37 -10.52 25.89
CA ALA A 178 -15.41 -10.94 27.30
C ALA A 178 -14.03 -10.91 28.00
N LEU A 179 -13.08 -10.13 27.47
CA LEU A 179 -11.80 -9.79 28.09
C LEU A 179 -11.82 -8.32 28.53
#